data_AF-A0AAD9IVU2-F1
#
_entry.id   AF-A0AAD9IVU2-F1
#
_cell.length_a   1.000
_cell.length_b   1.000
_cell.length_c   1.000
_cell.angle_alpha   90.00
_cell.angle_beta   90.00
_cell.angle_gamma   90.00
#
_symmetry.space_group_name_H-M   'P 1'
#
loop_
_entity.id
_entity.type
_entity.pdbx_description
1 polymer ?
#
loop_
_entity_poly.entity_id
_entity_poly.type
_entity_poly.pdbx_seq_one_letter_code
_entity_poly.pdbx_strand_id
1 'polypeptide(L)'
;MMSMVRLRRGIDIDHPADRFASLLWNTSRIFNSKITFLGKELPPYLLKWPSKELVWIMLPHSLKHFPNTRVIIDFTELFIQRPSMPPSQRKIWSSYNHLNTFKALLGCTPQDTFPFYQISRQDICQTERLQ
;
A
#
# COMPACT_ATOMS: atom_id res chain seq x y z
N MET A 1 15.55 12.00 -7.60
CA MET A 1 16.44 10.91 -8.04
C MET A 1 16.59 9.82 -6.98
N MET A 2 17.24 10.06 -5.82
CA MET A 2 17.49 9.03 -4.79
C MET A 2 16.24 8.29 -4.28
N SER A 3 15.14 9.02 -3.98
CA SER A 3 13.89 8.41 -3.52
C SER A 3 13.21 7.50 -4.56
N MET A 4 13.32 7.87 -5.83
CA MET A 4 12.71 7.13 -6.93
C MET A 4 13.47 5.84 -7.25
N VAL A 5 14.80 5.86 -7.12
CA VAL A 5 15.63 4.64 -7.22
C VAL A 5 15.23 3.63 -6.14
N ARG A 6 15.05 4.11 -4.90
CA ARG A 6 14.62 3.26 -3.79
C ARG A 6 13.21 2.70 -4.01
N LEU A 7 12.25 3.51 -4.43
CA LEU A 7 10.89 3.07 -4.76
C LEU A 7 10.86 2.03 -5.90
N ARG A 8 11.66 2.24 -6.95
CA ARG A 8 11.68 1.35 -8.11
C ARG A 8 12.37 0.01 -7.83
N ARG A 9 13.33 -0.03 -6.91
CA ARG A 9 14.18 -1.20 -6.65
C ARG A 9 13.87 -1.92 -5.34
N GLY A 10 13.12 -1.31 -4.42
CA GLY A 10 12.82 -1.90 -3.11
C GLY A 10 14.05 -2.10 -2.21
N ILE A 11 15.12 -1.34 -2.44
CA ILE A 11 16.41 -1.50 -1.74
C ILE A 11 16.43 -0.80 -0.37
N ASP A 12 17.31 -1.28 0.50
CA ASP A 12 17.64 -0.64 1.77
C ASP A 12 18.18 0.76 1.59
N ILE A 13 18.18 1.54 2.68
CA ILE A 13 18.57 2.94 2.66
C ILE A 13 20.08 3.16 2.56
N ASP A 14 20.88 2.15 2.92
CA ASP A 14 22.33 2.20 2.89
C ASP A 14 22.85 2.28 1.45
N HIS A 15 22.27 1.50 0.55
CA HIS A 15 22.69 1.48 -0.85
C HIS A 15 22.52 2.82 -1.60
N PRO A 16 21.37 3.53 -1.53
CA PRO A 16 21.26 4.86 -2.08
C PRO A 16 22.13 5.88 -1.34
N ALA A 17 22.30 5.76 -0.02
CA ALA A 17 23.17 6.68 0.73
C ALA A 17 24.61 6.63 0.20
N ASP A 18 25.13 5.41 0.00
CA ASP A 18 26.45 5.15 -0.57
C ASP A 18 26.58 5.65 -2.02
N ARG A 19 25.64 5.27 -2.90
CA ARG A 19 25.67 5.66 -4.32
C ARG A 19 25.63 7.17 -4.56
N PHE A 20 24.94 7.92 -3.69
CA PHE A 20 24.80 9.37 -3.81
C PHE A 20 25.75 10.15 -2.87
N ALA A 21 26.73 9.47 -2.26
CA ALA A 21 27.71 10.07 -1.34
C ALA A 21 27.04 10.95 -0.26
N SER A 22 25.97 10.44 0.35
CA SER A 22 25.14 11.17 1.30
C SER A 22 25.02 10.42 2.62
N LEU A 23 24.90 11.17 3.73
CA LEU A 23 24.74 10.57 5.05
C LEU A 23 23.41 9.81 5.16
N LEU A 24 23.40 8.71 5.91
CA LEU A 24 22.22 7.87 6.08
C LEU A 24 21.00 8.64 6.60
N TRP A 25 21.23 9.53 7.57
CA TRP A 25 20.17 10.38 8.15
C TRP A 25 19.58 11.35 7.12
N ASN A 26 20.42 11.92 6.25
CA ASN A 26 19.98 12.81 5.16
C ASN A 26 19.14 12.03 4.15
N THR A 27 19.58 10.83 3.77
CA THR A 27 18.85 9.94 2.89
C THR A 27 17.48 9.59 3.45
N SER A 28 17.40 9.29 4.75
CA SER A 28 16.13 9.00 5.43
C SER A 28 15.19 10.18 5.42
N ARG A 29 15.66 11.37 5.79
CA ARG A 29 14.85 12.58 5.80
C ARG A 29 14.33 12.95 4.41
N ILE A 30 15.20 12.92 3.41
CA ILE A 30 14.83 13.23 2.02
C ILE A 30 13.83 12.23 1.49
N PHE A 31 14.02 10.93 1.76
CA PHE A 31 13.08 9.89 1.35
C PHE A 31 11.72 10.09 1.99
N ASN A 32 11.64 10.21 3.32
CA ASN A 32 10.38 10.35 4.06
C ASN A 32 9.61 11.62 3.67
N SER A 33 10.32 12.74 3.47
CA SER A 33 9.71 13.98 3.00
C SER A 33 9.10 13.82 1.61
N LYS A 34 9.85 13.19 0.67
CA LYS A 34 9.37 12.95 -0.69
C LYS A 34 8.22 11.96 -0.77
N ILE A 35 8.23 10.87 0.02
CA ILE A 35 7.12 9.92 0.09
C ILE A 35 5.86 10.61 0.62
N THR A 36 6.00 11.42 1.68
CA THR A 36 4.86 12.17 2.24
C THR A 36 4.28 13.15 1.23
N PHE A 37 5.14 13.84 0.46
CA PHE A 37 4.70 14.75 -0.59
C PHE A 37 4.00 14.00 -1.74
N LEU A 38 4.64 12.96 -2.29
CA LEU A 38 4.07 12.17 -3.39
C LEU A 38 2.75 11.48 -3.00
N GLY A 39 2.62 11.04 -1.75
CA GLY A 39 1.37 10.46 -1.25
C GLY A 39 0.20 11.44 -1.21
N LYS A 40 0.45 12.76 -1.23
CA LYS A 40 -0.57 13.80 -1.30
C LYS A 40 -0.88 14.21 -2.74
N GLU A 41 0.15 14.30 -3.58
CA GLU A 41 0.01 14.85 -4.94
C GLU A 41 -0.37 13.80 -5.99
N LEU A 42 0.03 12.54 -5.84
CA LEU A 42 -0.23 11.49 -6.83
C LEU A 42 -1.65 10.90 -6.85
N PRO A 43 -2.41 10.82 -5.74
CA PRO A 43 -3.74 10.19 -5.74
C PRO A 43 -4.69 10.72 -6.83
N PRO A 44 -4.83 12.04 -7.09
CA PRO A 44 -5.72 12.54 -8.14
C PRO A 44 -5.38 12.06 -9.55
N TYR A 45 -4.11 11.73 -9.81
CA TYR A 45 -3.63 11.31 -11.12
C TYR A 45 -3.62 9.79 -11.29
N LEU A 46 -3.30 9.06 -10.23
CA LEU A 46 -3.17 7.60 -10.26
C LEU A 46 -4.48 6.87 -9.93
N LEU A 47 -5.35 7.45 -9.08
CA LEU A 47 -6.60 6.85 -8.63
C LEU A 47 -7.80 7.51 -9.29
N LYS A 48 -7.95 7.29 -10.61
CA LYS A 48 -9.17 7.70 -11.33
C LYS A 48 -10.16 6.55 -11.33
N TRP A 49 -11.30 6.77 -10.67
CA TRP A 49 -12.38 5.80 -10.67
C TRP A 49 -13.20 5.93 -11.97
N PRO A 50 -13.48 4.82 -12.68
CA PRO A 50 -14.32 4.88 -13.87
C PRO A 50 -15.79 5.18 -13.51
N SER A 51 -16.53 5.70 -14.49
CA SER A 51 -17.96 5.95 -14.32
C SER A 51 -18.74 4.64 -14.13
N LYS A 52 -19.95 4.74 -13.56
CA LYS A 52 -20.87 3.60 -13.41
C LYS A 52 -21.06 2.82 -14.71
N GLU A 53 -21.28 3.56 -15.79
CA GLU A 53 -21.60 3.03 -17.11
C GLU A 53 -20.42 2.23 -17.66
N LEU A 54 -19.20 2.77 -17.54
CA LEU A 54 -17.98 2.08 -17.96
C LEU A 54 -17.79 0.78 -17.20
N VAL A 55 -17.97 0.78 -15.87
CA VAL A 55 -17.85 -0.44 -15.06
C VAL A 55 -18.88 -1.50 -15.48
N TRP A 56 -20.09 -1.09 -15.82
CA TRP A 56 -21.16 -2.00 -16.24
C TRP A 56 -20.90 -2.60 -17.62
N ILE A 57 -20.44 -1.80 -18.58
CA ILE A 57 -20.06 -2.26 -19.92
C ILE A 57 -18.88 -3.23 -19.85
N MET A 58 -17.94 -2.97 -18.95
CA MET A 58 -16.73 -3.77 -18.72
C MET A 58 -16.95 -4.98 -17.80
N LEU A 59 -18.19 -5.29 -17.41
CA LEU A 59 -18.48 -6.35 -16.45
C LEU A 59 -18.16 -7.74 -17.04
N PRO A 60 -17.29 -8.55 -16.40
CA PRO A 60 -16.98 -9.90 -16.87
C PRO A 60 -18.21 -10.80 -16.92
N HIS A 61 -18.20 -11.79 -17.82
CA HIS A 61 -19.32 -12.72 -17.99
C HIS A 61 -19.67 -13.46 -16.69
N SER A 62 -18.66 -13.85 -15.91
CA SER A 62 -18.81 -14.52 -14.61
C SER A 62 -19.58 -13.70 -13.57
N LEU A 63 -19.57 -12.36 -13.70
CA LEU A 63 -20.21 -11.44 -12.76
C LEU A 63 -21.52 -10.86 -13.29
N LYS A 64 -22.01 -11.29 -14.46
CA LYS A 64 -23.29 -10.82 -15.04
C LYS A 64 -24.50 -11.11 -14.16
N HIS A 65 -24.45 -12.16 -13.34
CA HIS A 65 -25.49 -12.48 -12.35
C HIS A 65 -25.54 -11.46 -11.20
N PHE A 66 -24.49 -10.65 -11.05
CA PHE A 66 -24.38 -9.57 -10.07
C PHE A 66 -24.20 -8.21 -10.78
N PRO A 67 -25.21 -7.71 -11.49
CA PRO A 67 -25.09 -6.52 -12.36
C PRO A 67 -24.83 -5.21 -11.59
N ASN A 68 -25.02 -5.23 -10.28
CA ASN A 68 -24.73 -4.11 -9.39
C ASN A 68 -23.31 -4.14 -8.80
N THR A 69 -22.51 -5.18 -9.11
CA THR A 69 -21.12 -5.29 -8.63
C THR A 69 -20.24 -4.27 -9.31
N ARG A 70 -19.59 -3.42 -8.53
CA ARG A 70 -18.67 -2.38 -9.04
C ARG A 70 -17.26 -2.44 -8.49
N VAL A 71 -17.12 -3.06 -7.33
CA VAL A 71 -15.85 -3.16 -6.62
C VAL A 71 -15.73 -4.58 -6.12
N ILE A 72 -14.63 -5.24 -6.43
CA ILE A 72 -14.19 -6.46 -5.79
C ILE A 72 -13.23 -6.03 -4.69
N ILE A 73 -13.48 -6.46 -3.46
CA ILE A 73 -12.69 -6.06 -2.30
C ILE A 73 -11.85 -7.25 -1.84
N ASP A 74 -10.56 -7.01 -1.63
CA ASP A 74 -9.61 -7.99 -1.11
C ASP A 74 -8.72 -7.38 -0.02
N PHE A 75 -8.24 -8.21 0.91
CA PHE A 75 -7.26 -7.81 1.91
C PHE A 75 -5.88 -8.30 1.51
N THR A 76 -4.95 -7.37 1.35
CA THR A 76 -3.54 -7.69 1.06
C THR A 76 -2.67 -7.33 2.26
N GLU A 77 -1.71 -8.21 2.55
CA GLU A 77 -0.68 -7.99 3.55
C GLU A 77 0.64 -7.57 2.88
N LEU A 78 1.10 -6.37 3.19
CA LEU A 78 2.35 -5.82 2.68
C LEU A 78 3.47 -6.04 3.68
N PHE A 79 4.48 -6.83 3.31
CA PHE A 79 5.68 -7.00 4.10
C PHE A 79 6.48 -5.71 4.19
N ILE A 80 6.92 -5.38 5.40
CA ILE A 80 7.75 -4.21 5.64
C ILE A 80 9.00 -4.54 6.45
N GLN A 81 9.99 -3.66 6.34
CA GLN A 81 11.16 -3.70 7.21
C GLN A 81 10.74 -3.55 8.67
N ARG A 82 11.41 -4.31 9.54
CA ARG A 82 11.18 -4.26 10.99
C ARG A 82 11.36 -2.82 11.48
N PRO A 83 10.35 -2.21 12.13
CA PRO A 83 10.51 -0.90 12.74
C PRO A 83 11.56 -0.95 13.84
N SER A 84 12.34 0.13 13.97
CA SER A 84 13.34 0.24 15.05
C SER A 84 12.71 0.37 16.44
N MET A 85 11.45 0.84 16.53
CA MET A 85 10.76 1.03 17.81
C MET A 85 9.93 -0.22 18.19
N PRO A 86 10.16 -0.83 19.37
CA PRO A 86 9.41 -2.01 19.82
C PRO A 86 7.87 -1.84 19.87
N PRO A 87 7.31 -0.69 20.30
CA PRO A 87 5.86 -0.49 20.27
C PRO A 87 5.29 -0.54 18.85
N SER A 88 6.00 0.02 17.88
CA SER A 88 5.61 -0.02 16.46
C SER A 88 5.71 -1.42 15.90
N GLN A 89 6.77 -2.17 16.26
CA GLN A 89 6.94 -3.55 15.84
C GLN A 89 5.80 -4.44 16.35
N ARG A 90 5.40 -4.30 17.61
CA ARG A 90 4.29 -5.06 18.20
C ARG A 90 2.96 -4.78 17.48
N LYS A 91 2.70 -3.52 17.14
CA LYS A 91 1.43 -3.10 16.50
C LYS A 91 1.20 -3.68 15.11
N ILE A 92 2.27 -3.93 14.37
CA ILE A 92 2.21 -4.36 12.97
C ILE A 92 2.76 -5.79 12.79
N TRP A 93 2.89 -6.53 13.89
CA TRP A 93 3.31 -7.92 13.84
C TRP A 93 2.14 -8.79 13.36
N SER A 94 2.37 -9.56 12.30
CA SER A 94 1.46 -10.63 11.91
C SER A 94 1.97 -11.95 12.48
N SER A 95 1.21 -12.54 13.40
CA SER A 95 1.50 -13.87 13.92
C SER A 95 1.41 -14.95 12.84
N TYR A 96 0.55 -14.75 11.84
CA TYR A 96 0.36 -15.66 10.72
C TYR A 96 1.60 -15.73 9.82
N ASN A 97 2.19 -14.58 9.45
CA ASN A 97 3.39 -14.57 8.59
C ASN A 97 4.71 -14.55 9.35
N HIS A 98 4.69 -14.46 10.68
CA HIS A 98 5.86 -14.26 11.52
C HIS A 98 6.74 -13.07 11.09
N LEU A 99 6.11 -12.01 10.55
CA LEU A 99 6.76 -10.82 10.01
C LEU A 99 5.96 -9.55 10.33
N ASN A 100 6.62 -8.40 10.21
CA ASN A 100 5.95 -7.11 10.28
C ASN A 100 5.23 -6.82 8.96
N THR A 101 3.90 -6.67 9.01
CA THR A 101 3.07 -6.42 7.84
C THR A 101 2.12 -5.25 8.05
N PHE A 102 1.83 -4.52 6.97
CA PHE A 102 0.67 -3.64 6.90
C PHE A 102 -0.48 -4.36 6.21
N LYS A 103 -1.66 -4.33 6.82
CA LYS A 103 -2.89 -4.80 6.19
C LYS A 103 -3.49 -3.65 5.37
N ALA A 104 -3.71 -3.88 4.08
CA ALA A 104 -4.33 -2.93 3.18
C ALA A 104 -5.62 -3.52 2.61
N LEU A 105 -6.69 -2.74 2.62
CA LEU A 105 -7.92 -3.07 1.90
C LEU A 105 -7.76 -2.57 0.47
N LEU A 106 -7.80 -3.49 -0.48
CA LEU A 106 -7.74 -3.20 -1.90
C LEU A 106 -9.13 -3.38 -2.49
N GLY A 107 -9.55 -2.42 -3.30
CA GLY A 107 -10.77 -2.54 -4.11
C GLY A 107 -10.38 -2.43 -5.58
N CYS A 108 -10.74 -3.38 -6.43
CA CYS A 108 -10.54 -3.23 -7.88
C CYS A 108 -11.88 -3.22 -8.62
N THR A 109 -11.90 -2.65 -9.82
CA THR A 109 -13.03 -2.84 -10.72
C THR A 109 -13.09 -4.30 -11.17
N PRO A 110 -14.28 -4.84 -11.49
CA PRO A 110 -14.43 -6.22 -11.96
C PRO A 110 -13.54 -6.63 -13.15
N GLN A 111 -13.11 -5.66 -13.97
CA GLN A 111 -12.22 -5.89 -15.11
C GLN A 111 -10.72 -5.69 -14.76
N ASP A 112 -10.38 -5.55 -13.47
CA ASP A 112 -9.03 -5.32 -12.92
C ASP A 112 -8.28 -4.08 -13.42
N THR A 113 -8.93 -3.17 -14.14
CA THR A 113 -8.26 -2.00 -14.73
C THR A 113 -7.91 -0.92 -13.71
N PHE A 114 -8.62 -0.81 -12.59
CA PHE A 114 -8.47 0.30 -11.64
C PHE A 114 -8.43 -0.17 -10.18
N PRO A 115 -7.24 -0.32 -9.57
CA PRO A 115 -7.10 -0.60 -8.15
C PRO A 115 -7.26 0.69 -7.32
N PHE A 116 -8.19 0.66 -6.37
CA PHE A 116 -8.32 1.55 -5.23
C PHE A 116 -7.63 0.92 -4.01
N TYR A 117 -6.95 1.74 -3.22
CA TYR A 117 -6.33 1.32 -1.98
C TYR A 117 -6.88 2.15 -0.81
N GLN A 118 -7.41 1.48 0.21
CA GLN A 118 -7.61 2.05 1.52
C GLN A 118 -6.64 1.37 2.48
N ILE A 119 -5.54 2.07 2.75
CA ILE A 119 -4.61 1.65 3.80
C ILE A 119 -5.29 1.97 5.13
N SER A 120 -5.78 0.94 5.80
CA SER A 120 -6.23 1.04 7.18
C SER A 120 -5.04 1.49 8.04
N ARG A 121 -5.01 2.77 8.42
CA ARG A 121 -4.17 3.21 9.51
C ARG A 121 -4.79 2.69 10.81
N GLN A 122 -4.28 1.53 11.23
CA GLN A 122 -4.27 1.04 12.62
C GLN A 122 -5.55 0.53 13.31
N ASP A 123 -6.72 0.41 12.69
CA ASP A 123 -7.93 0.00 13.43
C ASP A 123 -8.48 -1.42 13.14
N ILE A 124 -7.67 -2.35 12.62
CA ILE A 124 -8.08 -3.77 12.48
C ILE A 124 -7.09 -4.71 13.19
N CYS A 125 -6.68 -4.34 14.41
CA CYS A 125 -6.01 -5.29 15.31
C CYS A 125 -6.35 -5.00 16.79
N GLN A 126 -7.63 -5.03 17.10
CA GLN A 126 -8.17 -5.26 18.45
C GLN A 126 -9.37 -6.22 18.36
N THR A 127 -9.22 -7.37 17.70
CA THR A 127 -10.25 -8.44 17.76
C THR A 127 -9.64 -9.84 17.75
N GLU A 128 -8.56 -10.07 18.51
CA GLU A 128 -8.14 -11.41 18.92
C GLU A 128 -7.69 -11.40 20.40
N ARG A 129 -8.50 -10.79 21.26
CA ARG A 129 -8.55 -11.15 22.69
C ARG A 129 -9.88 -11.84 22.96
N LEU A 130 -10.03 -13.04 22.39
CA LEU A 130 -10.94 -14.06 22.90
C LEU A 130 -10.32 -15.41 22.60
N GLN A 131 -9.25 -15.76 23.33
CA GLN A 131 -9.00 -17.06 23.95
C GLN A 131 -8.08 -16.84 25.16
#